data_AF-A0A973RS49-F1
#
_entry.id   AF-A0A973RS49-F1
#
_cell.length_a   1.000
_cell.length_b   1.000
_cell.length_c   1.000
_cell.angle_alpha   90.00
_cell.angle_beta   90.00
_cell.angle_gamma   90.00
#
_symmetry.space_group_name_H-M   'P 1'
#
loop_
_entity.id
_entity.type
_entity.pdbx_description
1 polymer ?
#
loop_
_entity_poly.entity_id
_entity_poly.type
_entity_poly.pdbx_seq_one_letter_code
_entity_poly.pdbx_strand_id
1 'polypeptide(L)'
;MFGKKANIGPMVSVKRDGRLLVTASTDLGDISGWWPDKKLEQAAFKDNKAEEGSLNQKQAESVGTRFAERWFPDEVRGAHRKVRVSGSGNTAVYMLIYRRYKAGLMMPMRLDIAVTSAGRIMNFTARAINDPQLPKTAISESKAAQLAHQYSGRTTQGAVLLAQNVKGQGWRPVWMMGIETSDVFIDAVTGRQIPRDSLVR
;
A
#
# COMPACT_ATOMS: atom_id res chain seq x y z
N MET A 1 -20.51 14.67 -6.27
CA MET A 1 -19.42 14.79 -7.27
C MET A 1 -18.18 15.22 -6.49
N PHE A 2 -17.11 14.41 -6.45
CA PHE A 2 -15.88 14.75 -5.73
C PHE A 2 -15.18 15.93 -6.45
N GLY A 3 -14.61 16.88 -5.70
CA GLY A 3 -13.72 17.93 -6.26
C GLY A 3 -14.37 19.18 -6.86
N LYS A 4 -15.71 19.35 -6.82
CA LYS A 4 -16.43 20.49 -7.44
C LYS A 4 -16.05 21.91 -6.94
N LYS A 5 -15.18 22.04 -5.95
CA LYS A 5 -14.78 23.31 -5.32
C LYS A 5 -13.25 23.46 -5.14
N ALA A 6 -12.45 22.54 -5.69
CA ALA A 6 -11.01 22.59 -5.52
C ALA A 6 -10.40 23.62 -6.47
N ASN A 7 -9.66 24.58 -5.94
CA ASN A 7 -8.85 25.49 -6.74
C ASN A 7 -7.51 24.81 -7.04
N ILE A 8 -7.22 24.59 -8.32
CA ILE A 8 -5.98 23.94 -8.75
C ILE A 8 -4.86 24.98 -8.72
N GLY A 9 -3.83 24.71 -7.92
CA GLY A 9 -2.60 25.47 -7.85
C GLY A 9 -1.52 24.87 -8.74
N PRO A 10 -0.24 24.91 -8.33
CA PRO A 10 0.88 24.44 -9.15
C PRO A 10 0.78 22.92 -9.41
N MET A 11 1.28 22.52 -10.57
CA MET A 11 1.48 21.12 -10.93
C MET A 11 2.97 20.84 -11.05
N VAL A 12 3.40 19.74 -10.45
CA VAL A 12 4.77 19.24 -10.57
C VAL A 12 4.75 17.87 -11.23
N SER A 13 5.77 17.56 -12.02
CA SER A 13 5.93 16.24 -12.62
C SER A 13 7.32 15.69 -12.37
N VAL A 14 7.38 14.40 -12.05
CA VAL A 14 8.64 13.69 -11.84
C VAL A 14 8.66 12.47 -12.75
N LYS A 15 9.71 12.34 -13.55
CA LYS A 15 9.90 11.15 -14.41
C LYS A 15 10.38 9.98 -13.56
N ARG A 16 9.68 8.85 -13.65
CA ARG A 16 10.02 7.58 -13.00
C ARG A 16 9.69 6.43 -13.95
N ASP A 17 10.67 5.57 -14.21
CA ASP A 17 10.52 4.40 -15.09
C ASP A 17 9.85 4.70 -16.43
N GLY A 18 10.26 5.82 -17.07
CA GLY A 18 9.73 6.24 -18.36
C GLY A 18 8.36 6.93 -18.33
N ARG A 19 7.69 6.99 -17.17
CA ARG A 19 6.39 7.65 -16.97
C ARG A 19 6.53 8.93 -16.16
N LEU A 20 5.53 9.80 -16.22
CA LEU A 20 5.46 11.00 -15.37
C LEU A 20 4.49 10.75 -14.23
N LEU A 21 4.97 10.89 -13.00
CA LEU A 21 4.10 11.08 -11.86
C LEU A 21 3.78 12.57 -11.77
N VAL A 22 2.53 12.93 -12.04
CA VAL A 22 2.04 14.30 -12.00
C VAL A 22 1.32 14.50 -10.66
N THR A 23 1.71 15.53 -9.92
CA THR A 23 1.04 15.95 -8.69
C THR A 23 0.43 17.33 -8.93
N ALA A 24 -0.88 17.44 -8.71
CA ALA A 24 -1.59 18.70 -8.68
C ALA A 24 -1.88 19.08 -7.22
N SER A 25 -1.41 20.26 -6.82
CA SER A 25 -1.74 20.83 -5.51
C SER A 25 -3.02 21.64 -5.60
N THR A 26 -3.86 21.55 -4.58
CA THR A 26 -5.11 22.32 -4.46
C THR A 26 -5.20 23.01 -3.11
N ASP A 27 -6.17 23.90 -2.97
CA ASP A 27 -6.55 24.44 -1.66
C ASP A 27 -7.00 23.35 -0.68
N LEU A 28 -7.54 22.22 -1.18
CA LEU A 28 -8.02 21.09 -0.38
C LEU A 28 -6.96 20.00 -0.11
N GLY A 29 -5.81 20.00 -0.79
CA GLY A 29 -4.80 18.95 -0.68
C GLY A 29 -4.11 18.63 -2.00
N ASP A 30 -3.31 17.57 -1.99
CA ASP A 30 -2.55 17.13 -3.15
C ASP A 30 -3.14 15.84 -3.72
N ILE A 31 -3.15 15.74 -5.05
CA ILE A 31 -3.50 14.52 -5.78
C ILE A 31 -2.41 14.19 -6.78
N SER A 32 -2.00 12.92 -6.82
CA SER A 32 -0.98 12.43 -7.74
C SER A 32 -1.52 11.32 -8.63
N GLY A 33 -1.04 11.26 -9.86
CA GLY A 33 -1.35 10.19 -10.79
C GLY A 33 -0.32 10.04 -11.90
N TRP A 34 -0.30 8.85 -12.50
CA TRP A 34 0.59 8.48 -13.58
C TRP A 34 0.06 8.95 -14.94
N TRP A 35 0.94 9.59 -15.72
CA TRP A 35 0.71 9.99 -17.09
C TRP A 35 1.61 9.19 -18.05
N PRO A 36 1.11 8.75 -19.23
CA PRO A 36 -0.21 9.05 -19.84
C PRO A 36 -1.36 8.15 -19.38
N ASP A 37 -1.09 7.21 -18.47
CA ASP A 37 -2.05 6.18 -18.02
C ASP A 37 -3.31 6.77 -17.35
N LYS A 38 -3.28 8.04 -16.93
CA LYS A 38 -4.33 8.76 -16.19
C LYS A 38 -4.77 7.99 -14.94
N LYS A 39 -3.84 7.29 -14.30
CA LYS A 39 -4.10 6.42 -13.16
C LYS A 39 -3.75 7.13 -11.86
N LEU A 40 -4.72 7.28 -10.97
CA LEU A 40 -4.49 7.87 -9.65
C LEU A 40 -3.52 7.00 -8.84
N GLU A 41 -2.59 7.63 -8.15
CA GLU A 41 -1.65 6.97 -7.25
C GLU A 41 -1.97 7.31 -5.80
N GLN A 42 -2.19 8.59 -5.49
CA GLN A 42 -2.45 8.99 -4.11
C GLN A 42 -3.25 10.29 -4.08
N ALA A 43 -3.97 10.49 -2.99
CA ALA A 43 -4.46 11.80 -2.60
C ALA A 43 -4.33 11.96 -1.09
N ALA A 44 -3.84 13.13 -0.69
CA ALA A 44 -3.76 13.54 0.69
C ALA A 44 -4.48 14.88 0.84
N PHE A 45 -5.54 14.90 1.62
CA PHE A 45 -6.32 16.11 1.88
C PHE A 45 -5.67 16.89 3.03
N LYS A 46 -5.63 18.23 2.93
CA LYS A 46 -5.08 19.08 4.00
C LYS A 46 -5.83 18.87 5.31
N ASP A 47 -7.15 18.72 5.22
CA ASP A 47 -7.95 18.24 6.33
C ASP A 47 -7.90 16.72 6.42
N ASN A 48 -6.89 16.22 7.13
CA ASN A 48 -6.69 14.80 7.42
C ASN A 48 -7.29 14.37 8.78
N LYS A 49 -8.12 15.22 9.39
CA LYS A 49 -8.71 14.91 10.69
C LYS A 49 -9.89 13.97 10.51
N ALA A 50 -10.13 13.18 11.57
CA ALA A 50 -11.41 12.51 11.74
C ALA A 50 -12.54 13.53 11.68
N GLU A 51 -13.68 13.10 11.16
CA GLU A 51 -14.86 13.94 10.98
C GLU A 51 -16.02 13.26 11.69
N GLU A 52 -16.71 14.02 12.54
CA GLU A 52 -17.90 13.53 13.23
C GLU A 52 -18.96 13.11 12.21
N GLY A 53 -19.48 11.90 12.38
CA GLY A 53 -20.55 11.39 11.55
C GLY A 53 -21.23 10.19 12.18
N SER A 54 -22.24 9.68 11.49
CA SER A 54 -23.11 8.61 11.99
C SER A 54 -22.91 7.28 11.28
N LEU A 55 -21.99 7.19 10.31
CA LEU A 55 -21.74 5.95 9.61
C LEU A 55 -21.09 4.94 10.55
N ASN A 56 -21.72 3.79 10.68
CA ASN A 56 -21.08 2.63 11.26
C ASN A 56 -20.09 1.99 10.26
N GLN A 57 -19.33 1.00 10.73
CA GLN A 57 -18.32 0.32 9.94
C GLN A 57 -18.86 -0.21 8.60
N LYS A 58 -20.01 -0.90 8.59
CA LYS A 58 -20.57 -1.47 7.35
C LYS A 58 -20.91 -0.39 6.31
N GLN A 59 -21.42 0.75 6.77
CA GLN A 59 -21.76 1.87 5.89
C GLN A 59 -20.50 2.55 5.34
N ALA A 60 -19.50 2.80 6.19
CA ALA A 60 -18.21 3.36 5.75
C ALA A 60 -17.48 2.42 4.78
N GLU A 61 -17.50 1.10 5.04
CA GLU A 61 -16.98 0.09 4.11
C GLU A 61 -17.70 0.12 2.76
N SER A 62 -19.02 0.31 2.75
CA SER A 62 -19.81 0.44 1.54
C SER A 62 -19.41 1.68 0.73
N VAL A 63 -19.19 2.82 1.40
CA VAL A 63 -18.69 4.04 0.76
C VAL A 63 -17.30 3.82 0.15
N GLY A 64 -16.36 3.28 0.95
CA GLY A 64 -15.00 3.03 0.50
C GLY A 64 -14.93 2.02 -0.64
N THR A 65 -15.78 0.98 -0.62
CA THR A 65 -15.83 -0.03 -1.69
C THR A 65 -16.33 0.56 -3.00
N ARG A 66 -17.41 1.35 -2.98
CA ARG A 66 -17.89 2.05 -4.19
C ARG A 66 -16.84 2.99 -4.77
N PHE A 67 -16.08 3.67 -3.89
CA PHE A 67 -14.97 4.52 -4.33
C PHE A 67 -13.86 3.67 -4.97
N ALA A 68 -13.47 2.57 -4.33
CA ALA A 68 -12.43 1.67 -4.83
C ALA A 68 -12.79 1.06 -6.19
N GLU A 69 -14.00 0.52 -6.34
CA GLU A 69 -14.46 -0.12 -7.58
C GLU A 69 -14.55 0.87 -8.75
N ARG A 70 -14.92 2.12 -8.46
CA ARG A 70 -15.04 3.17 -9.47
C ARG A 70 -13.68 3.64 -9.99
N TRP A 71 -12.71 3.83 -9.10
CA TRP A 71 -11.45 4.51 -9.43
C TRP A 71 -10.25 3.58 -9.55
N PHE A 72 -10.33 2.39 -8.96
CA PHE A 72 -9.25 1.39 -8.91
C PHE A 72 -9.77 -0.03 -9.20
N PRO A 73 -10.55 -0.25 -10.28
CA PRO A 73 -11.17 -1.55 -10.55
C PRO A 73 -10.13 -2.67 -10.67
N ASP A 74 -8.94 -2.38 -11.19
CA ASP A 74 -7.87 -3.37 -11.36
C ASP A 74 -7.16 -3.73 -10.05
N GLU A 75 -7.05 -2.78 -9.11
CA GLU A 75 -6.53 -3.01 -7.77
C GLU A 75 -7.53 -3.77 -6.90
N VAL A 76 -8.83 -3.60 -7.13
CA VAL A 76 -9.88 -4.34 -6.41
C VAL A 76 -10.01 -5.77 -6.93
N ARG A 77 -9.88 -5.98 -8.25
CA ARG A 77 -10.06 -7.30 -8.87
C ARG A 77 -9.07 -8.33 -8.30
N GLY A 78 -9.63 -9.39 -7.70
CA GLY A 78 -8.86 -10.48 -7.10
C GLY A 78 -8.10 -10.11 -5.83
N ALA A 79 -8.28 -8.90 -5.29
CA ALA A 79 -7.66 -8.49 -4.04
C ALA A 79 -8.47 -8.93 -2.82
N HIS A 80 -7.75 -9.34 -1.78
CA HIS A 80 -8.32 -9.53 -0.46
C HIS A 80 -8.44 -8.18 0.24
N ARG A 81 -9.66 -7.85 0.69
CA ARG A 81 -9.95 -6.65 1.48
C ARG A 81 -9.86 -6.96 2.97
N LYS A 82 -9.16 -6.11 3.72
CA LYS A 82 -9.21 -6.04 5.18
C LYS A 82 -9.63 -4.64 5.60
N VAL A 83 -10.18 -4.52 6.81
CA VAL A 83 -10.56 -3.22 7.38
C VAL A 83 -9.89 -3.07 8.72
N ARG A 84 -9.23 -1.92 8.92
CA ARG A 84 -8.73 -1.48 10.22
C ARG A 84 -9.52 -0.27 10.65
N VAL A 85 -9.88 -0.23 11.93
CA VAL A 85 -10.60 0.89 12.52
C VAL A 85 -9.63 1.63 13.44
N SER A 86 -9.64 2.96 13.38
CA SER A 86 -8.92 3.83 14.30
C SER A 86 -9.90 4.81 14.93
N GLY A 87 -9.73 5.10 16.21
CA GLY A 87 -10.72 5.84 17.00
C GLY A 87 -11.97 5.01 17.32
N SER A 88 -13.02 5.68 17.78
CA SER A 88 -14.29 5.06 18.16
C SER A 88 -15.47 6.00 17.97
N GLY A 89 -16.69 5.45 17.97
CA GLY A 89 -17.92 6.23 17.89
C GLY A 89 -18.04 7.06 16.61
N ASN A 90 -18.48 8.30 16.77
CA ASN A 90 -18.77 9.21 15.67
C ASN A 90 -17.52 9.78 14.97
N THR A 91 -16.31 9.56 15.50
CA THR A 91 -15.04 10.04 14.91
C THR A 91 -14.16 8.90 14.41
N ALA A 92 -14.71 7.68 14.30
CA ALA A 92 -13.95 6.55 13.78
C ALA A 92 -13.47 6.80 12.33
N VAL A 93 -12.30 6.25 12.03
CA VAL A 93 -11.73 6.21 10.68
C VAL A 93 -11.56 4.75 10.28
N TYR A 94 -12.10 4.42 9.12
CA TYR A 94 -12.12 3.08 8.55
C TYR A 94 -11.12 3.01 7.40
N MET A 95 -10.02 2.28 7.60
CA MET A 95 -9.01 2.05 6.58
C MET A 95 -9.28 0.72 5.87
N LEU A 96 -9.69 0.79 4.61
CA LEU A 96 -9.85 -0.35 3.73
C LEU A 96 -8.51 -0.64 3.06
N ILE A 97 -8.01 -1.86 3.26
CA ILE A 97 -6.71 -2.33 2.79
C ILE A 97 -6.96 -3.44 1.76
N TYR A 98 -6.59 -3.20 0.52
CA TYR A 98 -6.67 -4.16 -0.58
C TYR A 98 -5.27 -4.66 -0.94
N ARG A 99 -5.09 -5.98 -0.92
CA ARG A 99 -3.84 -6.65 -1.29
C ARG A 99 -4.14 -7.88 -2.14
N ARG A 100 -3.32 -8.16 -3.15
CA ARG A 100 -3.35 -9.45 -3.85
C ARG A 100 -2.37 -10.42 -3.23
N TYR A 101 -2.76 -11.70 -3.22
CA TYR A 101 -1.91 -12.79 -2.75
C TYR A 101 -1.90 -13.92 -3.78
N LYS A 102 -0.74 -14.55 -3.98
CA LYS A 102 -0.61 -15.80 -4.74
C LYS A 102 0.13 -16.81 -3.87
N ALA A 103 -0.53 -17.93 -3.55
CA ALA A 103 0.02 -18.97 -2.68
C ALA A 103 0.62 -18.43 -1.36
N GLY A 104 -0.07 -17.49 -0.71
CA GLY A 104 0.38 -16.85 0.54
C GLY A 104 1.40 -15.71 0.38
N LEU A 105 1.98 -15.53 -0.81
CA LEU A 105 2.90 -14.43 -1.10
C LEU A 105 2.11 -13.15 -1.46
N MET A 106 2.39 -12.06 -0.74
CA MET A 106 1.78 -10.74 -1.00
C MET A 106 2.36 -10.14 -2.29
N MET A 107 1.52 -9.95 -3.29
CA MET A 107 1.88 -9.33 -4.56
C MET A 107 2.08 -7.82 -4.40
N PRO A 108 2.79 -7.13 -5.33
CA PRO A 108 3.24 -5.76 -5.09
C PRO A 108 2.13 -4.71 -5.22
N MET A 109 0.98 -5.10 -5.75
CA MET A 109 -0.21 -4.25 -5.82
C MET A 109 -0.74 -3.94 -4.41
N ARG A 110 -0.98 -2.66 -4.16
CA ARG A 110 -1.56 -2.17 -2.90
C ARG A 110 -2.61 -1.11 -3.21
N LEU A 111 -3.69 -1.10 -2.45
CA LEU A 111 -4.61 0.03 -2.39
C LEU A 111 -5.07 0.18 -0.93
N ASP A 112 -4.84 1.35 -0.36
CA ASP A 112 -5.31 1.74 0.96
C ASP A 112 -6.21 2.96 0.82
N ILE A 113 -7.39 2.92 1.44
CA ILE A 113 -8.38 4.01 1.42
C ILE A 113 -8.86 4.26 2.84
N ALA A 114 -8.72 5.49 3.32
CA ALA A 114 -9.26 5.89 4.61
C ALA A 114 -10.60 6.62 4.44
N VAL A 115 -11.61 6.21 5.21
CA VAL A 115 -12.97 6.77 5.19
C VAL A 115 -13.36 7.23 6.59
N THR A 116 -13.85 8.46 6.74
CA THR A 116 -14.36 8.96 8.03
C THR A 116 -15.74 8.40 8.36
N SER A 117 -16.18 8.50 9.62
CA SER A 117 -17.57 8.23 10.02
C SER A 117 -18.61 9.16 9.37
N ALA A 118 -18.20 10.23 8.70
CA ALA A 118 -19.07 11.06 7.85
C ALA A 118 -19.15 10.56 6.39
N GLY A 119 -18.34 9.55 6.02
CA GLY A 119 -18.28 9.00 4.67
C GLY A 119 -17.36 9.76 3.71
N ARG A 120 -16.53 10.68 4.21
CA ARG A 120 -15.52 11.36 3.40
C ARG A 120 -14.32 10.45 3.18
N ILE A 121 -13.83 10.38 1.95
CA ILE A 121 -12.52 9.77 1.65
C ILE A 121 -11.44 10.74 2.15
N MET A 122 -10.73 10.34 3.20
CA MET A 122 -9.76 11.18 3.90
C MET A 122 -8.36 11.11 3.26
N ASN A 123 -8.02 9.97 2.67
CA ASN A 123 -6.84 9.77 1.82
C ASN A 123 -6.97 8.44 1.09
N PHE A 124 -6.15 8.27 0.06
CA PHE A 124 -5.87 6.96 -0.51
C PHE A 124 -4.42 6.88 -1.01
N THR A 125 -3.91 5.67 -1.08
CA THR A 125 -2.63 5.35 -1.72
C THR A 125 -2.77 4.05 -2.47
N ALA A 126 -2.41 4.06 -3.75
CA ALA A 126 -2.43 2.94 -4.67
C ALA A 126 -1.02 2.70 -5.20
N ARG A 127 -0.62 1.43 -5.29
CA ARG A 127 0.57 0.99 -6.00
C ARG A 127 0.12 0.07 -7.11
N ALA A 128 -0.01 0.63 -8.30
CA ALA A 128 -0.54 -0.04 -9.47
C ALA A 128 0.54 -0.84 -10.21
N ILE A 129 0.98 -1.94 -9.61
CA ILE A 129 1.99 -2.82 -10.20
C ILE A 129 1.34 -4.16 -10.53
N ASN A 130 1.53 -4.60 -11.79
CA ASN A 130 1.11 -5.93 -12.22
C ASN A 130 1.83 -7.00 -11.44
N ASP A 131 1.14 -8.11 -11.19
CA ASP A 131 1.70 -9.24 -10.44
C ASP A 131 2.87 -9.85 -11.21
N PRO A 132 4.13 -9.70 -10.77
CA PRO A 132 5.26 -10.24 -11.49
C PRO A 132 5.27 -11.78 -11.43
N GLN A 133 5.93 -12.38 -12.41
CA GLN A 133 6.37 -13.77 -12.28
C GLN A 133 7.52 -13.82 -11.28
N LEU A 134 7.46 -14.75 -10.34
CA LEU A 134 8.44 -14.89 -9.27
C LEU A 134 9.01 -16.31 -9.28
N PRO A 135 10.31 -16.47 -9.00
CA PRO A 135 10.87 -17.79 -8.72
C PRO A 135 10.15 -18.46 -7.55
N LYS A 136 10.17 -19.80 -7.53
CA LYS A 136 9.61 -20.58 -6.42
C LYS A 136 10.41 -20.34 -5.14
N THR A 137 9.72 -20.21 -4.02
CA THR A 137 10.36 -20.08 -2.70
C THR A 137 10.98 -21.40 -2.28
N ALA A 138 12.20 -21.34 -1.75
CA ALA A 138 12.93 -22.47 -1.18
C ALA A 138 13.08 -22.35 0.34
N ILE A 139 12.99 -21.12 0.87
CA ILE A 139 13.16 -20.82 2.30
C ILE A 139 11.79 -20.74 2.96
N SER A 140 11.57 -21.57 3.99
CA SER A 140 10.39 -21.49 4.85
C SER A 140 10.44 -20.28 5.78
N GLU A 141 9.30 -19.90 6.34
CA GLU A 141 9.22 -18.85 7.37
C GLU A 141 10.12 -19.16 8.57
N SER A 142 10.09 -20.40 9.06
CA SER A 142 10.93 -20.83 10.19
C SER A 142 12.42 -20.71 9.91
N LYS A 143 12.85 -21.06 8.68
CA LYS A 143 14.25 -20.89 8.27
C LYS A 143 14.62 -19.42 8.10
N ALA A 144 13.71 -18.61 7.56
CA ALA A 144 13.91 -17.16 7.47
C ALA A 144 14.03 -16.52 8.86
N ALA A 145 13.26 -16.97 9.86
CA ALA A 145 13.37 -16.50 11.24
C ALA A 145 14.74 -16.82 11.87
N GLN A 146 15.24 -18.04 11.67
CA GLN A 146 16.59 -18.41 12.10
C GLN A 146 17.67 -17.53 11.45
N LEU A 147 17.57 -17.30 10.14
CA LEU A 147 18.51 -16.45 9.40
C LEU A 147 18.42 -15.00 9.87
N ALA A 148 17.22 -14.47 10.09
CA ALA A 148 17.04 -13.12 10.61
C ALA A 148 17.69 -12.95 11.99
N HIS A 149 17.54 -13.95 12.87
CA HIS A 149 18.23 -13.98 14.16
C HIS A 149 19.75 -14.01 13.98
N GLN A 150 20.29 -14.84 13.08
CA GLN A 150 21.73 -14.89 12.80
C GLN A 150 22.29 -13.55 12.29
N TYR A 151 21.54 -12.82 11.46
CA TYR A 151 21.98 -11.53 10.91
C TYR A 151 21.85 -10.36 11.90
N SER A 152 20.92 -10.43 12.84
CA SER A 152 20.55 -9.29 13.70
C SER A 152 20.85 -9.50 15.20
N GLY A 153 21.01 -10.74 15.64
CA GLY A 153 21.02 -11.13 17.05
C GLY A 153 19.67 -10.95 17.76
N ARG A 154 18.57 -10.68 17.03
CA ARG A 154 17.25 -10.36 17.60
C ARG A 154 16.21 -11.43 17.27
N THR A 155 15.19 -11.54 18.11
CA THR A 155 14.04 -12.41 17.86
C THR A 155 13.07 -11.73 16.91
N THR A 156 12.54 -12.47 15.95
CA THR A 156 11.52 -11.99 15.02
C THR A 156 10.16 -11.90 15.70
N GLN A 157 9.47 -10.77 15.54
CA GLN A 157 8.14 -10.50 16.10
C GLN A 157 7.01 -10.76 15.08
N GLY A 158 7.34 -10.86 13.80
CA GLY A 158 6.40 -11.16 12.74
C GLY A 158 7.11 -11.40 11.41
N ALA A 159 6.39 -12.02 10.48
CA ALA A 159 6.89 -12.33 9.15
C ALA A 159 5.85 -12.03 8.10
N VAL A 160 6.29 -11.51 6.95
CA VAL A 160 5.47 -11.38 5.74
C VAL A 160 6.29 -11.82 4.54
N LEU A 161 5.77 -12.77 3.77
CA LEU A 161 6.30 -13.12 2.46
C LEU A 161 5.70 -12.19 1.40
N LEU A 162 6.54 -11.44 0.69
CA LEU A 162 6.09 -10.43 -0.26
C LEU A 162 6.95 -10.37 -1.53
N ALA A 163 6.34 -9.92 -2.62
CA ALA A 163 7.03 -9.59 -3.85
C ALA A 163 7.76 -8.25 -3.69
N GLN A 164 9.07 -8.24 -3.87
CA GLN A 164 9.90 -7.05 -3.76
C GLN A 164 10.82 -6.93 -4.97
N ASN A 165 10.91 -5.74 -5.54
CA ASN A 165 11.90 -5.46 -6.58
C ASN A 165 13.23 -5.14 -5.92
N VAL A 166 14.27 -5.91 -6.29
CA VAL A 166 15.62 -5.85 -5.75
C VAL A 166 16.56 -5.38 -6.84
N LYS A 167 17.33 -4.33 -6.56
CA LYS A 167 18.26 -3.70 -7.51
C LYS A 167 19.22 -4.74 -8.08
N GLY A 168 19.29 -4.80 -9.42
CA GLY A 168 20.14 -5.75 -10.15
C GLY A 168 19.62 -7.20 -10.17
N GLN A 169 18.52 -7.52 -9.48
CA GLN A 169 17.94 -8.87 -9.43
C GLN A 169 16.47 -8.92 -9.90
N GLY A 170 15.81 -7.77 -10.03
CA GLY A 170 14.41 -7.68 -10.42
C GLY A 170 13.46 -8.11 -9.31
N TRP A 171 12.27 -8.59 -9.68
CA TRP A 171 11.26 -9.03 -8.71
C TRP A 171 11.65 -10.36 -8.07
N ARG A 172 11.66 -10.38 -6.74
CA ARG A 172 12.02 -11.53 -5.91
C ARG A 172 10.95 -11.79 -4.85
N PRO A 173 10.68 -13.06 -4.48
CA PRO A 173 9.95 -13.37 -3.26
C PRO A 173 10.89 -13.09 -2.06
N VAL A 174 10.42 -12.31 -1.10
CA VAL A 174 11.21 -11.85 0.04
C VAL A 174 10.45 -12.06 1.34
N TRP A 175 11.12 -12.67 2.31
CA TRP A 175 10.68 -12.64 3.70
C TRP A 175 11.07 -11.30 4.31
N MET A 176 10.08 -10.52 4.71
CA MET A 176 10.25 -9.35 5.58
C MET A 176 10.00 -9.79 7.01
N MET A 177 11.09 -9.87 7.78
CA MET A 177 11.08 -10.31 9.17
C MET A 177 11.12 -9.08 10.07
N GLY A 178 10.01 -8.78 10.74
CA GLY A 178 9.94 -7.69 11.69
C GLY A 178 10.72 -8.04 12.95
N ILE A 179 11.64 -7.17 13.35
CA ILE A 179 12.33 -7.19 14.63
C ILE A 179 12.02 -5.87 15.36
N GLU A 180 12.34 -5.78 16.66
CA GLU A 180 11.96 -4.65 17.53
C GLU A 180 12.18 -3.26 16.93
N THR A 181 13.28 -3.06 16.20
CA THR A 181 13.73 -1.75 15.72
C THR A 181 13.67 -1.57 14.21
N SER A 182 13.46 -2.65 13.45
CA SER A 182 13.54 -2.62 11.98
C SER A 182 13.01 -3.92 11.35
N ASP A 183 13.17 -4.05 10.05
CA ASP A 183 12.93 -5.30 9.33
C ASP A 183 14.22 -5.84 8.72
N VAL A 184 14.41 -7.15 8.82
CA VAL A 184 15.41 -7.92 8.08
C VAL A 184 14.75 -8.52 6.85
N PHE A 185 15.31 -8.26 5.67
CA PHE A 185 14.82 -8.80 4.41
C PHE A 185 15.67 -9.99 3.98
N ILE A 186 15.03 -11.10 3.66
CA ILE A 186 15.71 -12.34 3.26
C ILE A 186 15.12 -12.79 1.93
N ASP A 187 15.97 -13.00 0.93
CA ASP A 187 15.56 -13.58 -0.34
C ASP A 187 15.01 -15.00 -0.10
N ALA A 188 13.72 -15.22 -0.42
CA ALA A 188 13.04 -16.47 -0.11
C ALA A 188 13.45 -17.64 -1.03
N VAL A 189 14.33 -17.41 -2.00
CA VAL A 189 14.91 -18.42 -2.89
C VAL A 189 16.30 -18.84 -2.40
N THR A 190 17.13 -17.89 -1.98
CA THR A 190 18.55 -18.13 -1.68
C THR A 190 18.88 -18.11 -0.19
N GLY A 191 18.01 -17.54 0.64
CA GLY A 191 18.25 -17.32 2.07
C GLY A 191 19.23 -16.20 2.38
N ARG A 192 19.74 -15.49 1.36
CA ARG A 192 20.65 -14.35 1.56
C ARG A 192 19.89 -13.14 2.10
N GLN A 193 20.52 -12.41 3.02
CA GLN A 193 20.04 -11.11 3.44
C GLN A 193 20.03 -10.15 2.24
N ILE A 194 18.96 -9.37 2.11
CA ILE A 194 18.85 -8.27 1.16
C ILE A 194 19.03 -6.96 1.92
N PRO A 195 20.07 -6.17 1.61
CA PRO A 195 20.23 -4.83 2.16
C PRO A 195 19.04 -3.92 1.85
N ARG A 196 18.64 -3.07 2.80
CA ARG A 196 17.46 -2.20 2.67
C ARG A 196 17.60 -1.19 1.53
N ASP A 197 18.81 -0.71 1.26
CA ASP A 197 19.15 0.20 0.15
C ASP A 197 19.09 -0.47 -1.23
N SER A 198 19.07 -1.80 -1.27
CA SER A 198 18.89 -2.58 -2.50
C SER A 198 17.42 -2.78 -2.87
N LEU A 199 16.47 -2.35 -2.03
CA LEU A 199 15.04 -2.44 -2.32
C LEU A 199 14.58 -1.24 -3.16
N VAL A 200 13.94 -1.53 -4.29
CA VAL A 200 13.32 -0.49 -5.14
C VAL A 200 11.92 -0.17 -4.60
N ARG A 201 11.67 1.12 -4.33
CA ARG A 201 10.38 1.64 -3.87
C ARG A 201 9.35 1.63 -4.99
#